data_AF-Q7N294-F1
#
_entry.id   AF-Q7N294-F1
#
_cell.length_a   1.000
_cell.length_b   1.000
_cell.length_c   1.000
_cell.angle_alpha   90.00
_cell.angle_beta   90.00
_cell.angle_gamma   90.00
#
_symmetry.space_group_name_H-M   'P 1'
#
loop_
_entity.id
_entity.type
_entity.pdbx_description
1 polymer ?
#
loop_
_entity_poly.entity_id
_entity_poly.type
_entity_poly.pdbx_seq_one_letter_code
_entity_poly.pdbx_strand_id
1 'polypeptide(L)' 'MKKYVQEHGLNLEKCVAYGDSGSDIPLFNALTNTVAINGTDKIREIALIHYEGNNLWQPY' A
#
# COMPACT_ATOMS: atom_id res chain seq x y z
N MET A 1 7.29 2.74 10.26
CA MET A 1 7.26 1.53 9.42
C MET A 1 8.46 0.61 9.70
N LYS A 2 9.70 0.95 9.30
CA LYS A 2 10.89 0.08 9.53
C LYS A 2 11.08 -0.39 10.98
N LYS A 3 10.84 0.51 11.95
CA LYS A 3 10.88 0.18 13.39
C LYS A 3 9.82 -0.87 13.79
N TYR A 4 8.57 -0.67 13.37
CA TYR A 4 7.45 -1.58 13.68
C TYR A 4 7.69 -2.98 13.09
N VAL A 5 8.24 -3.05 11.88
CA VAL A 5 8.60 -4.29 11.20
C VAL A 5 9.70 -5.03 11.94
N GLN A 6 10.75 -4.34 12.38
CA GLN A 6 11.81 -4.94 13.19
C GLN A 6 11.29 -5.45 14.54
N GLU A 7 10.47 -4.66 15.23
CA GLU A 7 9.92 -5.04 16.54
C GLU A 7 9.02 -6.28 16.48
N HIS A 8 8.39 -6.54 15.34
CA HIS A 8 7.45 -7.65 15.16
C HIS A 8 8.01 -8.77 14.26
N GLY A 9 9.30 -8.71 13.87
CA GLY A 9 9.93 -9.72 13.02
C GLY A 9 9.27 -9.90 11.65
N LEU A 10 8.63 -8.85 11.13
CA LEU A 10 7.87 -8.93 9.88
C LEU A 10 8.80 -8.96 8.66
N ASN A 11 8.48 -9.81 7.69
CA ASN A 11 9.13 -9.76 6.38
C ASN A 11 8.45 -8.70 5.51
N LEU A 12 9.18 -7.65 5.13
CA LEU A 12 8.70 -6.57 4.27
C LEU A 12 8.16 -7.06 2.93
N GLU A 13 8.73 -8.13 2.37
CA GLU A 13 8.27 -8.74 1.11
C GLU A 13 6.90 -9.41 1.26
N LYS A 14 6.46 -9.70 2.49
CA LYS A 14 5.13 -10.23 2.80
C LYS A 14 4.17 -9.17 3.32
N CYS A 15 4.61 -7.92 3.43
CA CYS A 15 3.74 -6.81 3.79
C CYS A 15 3.04 -6.28 2.54
N VAL A 16 1.77 -5.93 2.69
CA VAL A 16 0.96 -5.26 1.67
C VAL A 16 0.53 -3.91 2.24
N ALA A 17 0.72 -2.84 1.46
CA ALA A 17 0.21 -1.51 1.79
C ALA A 17 -1.00 -1.15 0.93
N TYR A 18 -2.03 -0.63 1.59
CA TYR A 18 -3.20 -0.03 0.96
C TYR A 18 -3.18 1.47 1.22
N GLY A 19 -3.49 2.29 0.22
CA GLY A 19 -3.49 3.75 0.33
C GLY A 19 -4.36 4.40 -0.75
N ASP A 20 -4.73 5.65 -0.56
CA ASP A 20 -5.64 6.39 -1.44
C ASP A 20 -5.04 7.70 -1.95
N SER A 21 -4.01 8.22 -1.27
CA SER A 21 -3.58 9.60 -1.49
C SER A 21 -2.09 9.82 -1.27
N GLY A 22 -1.66 11.05 -1.49
CA GLY A 22 -0.25 11.43 -1.41
C GLY A 22 0.39 11.22 -0.03
N SER A 23 -0.40 11.15 1.05
CA SER A 23 0.12 10.83 2.39
C SER A 23 0.71 9.43 2.49
N ASP A 24 0.30 8.51 1.61
CA ASP A 24 0.73 7.11 1.64
C ASP A 24 2.00 6.87 0.81
N ILE A 25 2.46 7.87 0.05
CA ILE A 25 3.65 7.77 -0.81
C ILE A 25 4.90 7.28 -0.03
N PRO A 26 5.21 7.79 1.19
CA PRO A 26 6.36 7.28 1.94
C PRO A 26 6.24 5.80 2.31
N LEU A 27 5.01 5.28 2.51
CA LEU A 27 4.77 3.87 2.80
C LEU A 27 4.92 3.01 1.53
N PHE A 28 4.41 3.49 0.39
CA PHE A 28 4.51 2.80 -0.90
C PHE A 28 5.96 2.70 -1.37
N ASN A 29 6.77 3.74 -1.14
CA ASN A 29 8.21 3.71 -1.43
C ASN A 29 9.00 2.72 -0.54
N ALA A 30 8.42 2.27 0.57
CA ALA A 30 9.07 1.35 1.50
C ALA A 30 8.68 -0.12 1.30
N LEU A 31 7.68 -0.42 0.47
CA LEU A 31 7.09 -1.74 0.28
C LEU A 31 6.95 -2.10 -1.19
N THR A 32 7.03 -3.39 -1.50
CA THR A 32 6.89 -3.88 -2.87
C THR A 32 5.43 -4.15 -3.25
N ASN A 33 4.65 -4.70 -2.32
CA ASN A 33 3.24 -5.02 -2.58
C ASN A 33 2.36 -3.84 -2.15
N THR A 34 1.87 -3.07 -3.12
CA THR A 34 1.12 -1.83 -2.88
C THR A 34 -0.17 -1.81 -3.68
N VAL A 35 -1.25 -1.35 -3.06
CA VAL A 35 -2.59 -1.29 -3.67
C VAL A 35 -3.17 0.11 -3.46
N ALA A 36 -3.35 0.87 -4.55
CA ALA A 36 -4.10 2.12 -4.49
C ALA A 36 -5.61 1.83 -4.53
N ILE A 37 -6.33 2.28 -3.51
CA ILE A 37 -7.79 2.13 -3.40
C ILE A 37 -8.45 3.47 -3.70
N ASN A 38 -9.25 3.55 -4.78
CA ASN A 38 -9.88 4.79 -5.25
C ASN A 38 -8.87 5.96 -5.31
N GLY A 39 -7.65 5.63 -5.73
CA GLY A 39 -6.47 6.46 -5.46
C GLY A 39 -6.40 7.70 -6.34
N THR A 40 -5.86 8.79 -5.79
CA THR A 40 -5.44 9.96 -6.58
C THR A 40 -4.35 9.59 -7.59
N ASP A 41 -4.23 10.36 -8.69
CA ASP A 41 -3.25 10.10 -9.75
C ASP A 41 -1.83 9.85 -9.21
N LYS A 42 -1.40 10.64 -8.22
CA LYS A 42 -0.07 10.53 -7.61
C LYS A 42 0.21 9.19 -6.95
N ILE A 43 -0.77 8.60 -6.26
CA ILE A 43 -0.55 7.31 -5.59
C ILE A 43 -0.66 6.16 -6.61
N ARG A 44 -1.50 6.31 -7.62
CA ARG A 44 -1.63 5.35 -8.73
C ARG A 44 -0.34 5.22 -9.53
N GLU A 45 0.39 6.31 -9.72
CA GLU A 45 1.67 6.25 -10.46
C GLU A 45 2.71 5.32 -9.83
N ILE A 46 2.61 5.06 -8.52
CA ILE A 46 3.60 4.27 -7.76
C ILE A 46 3.03 2.99 -7.14
N ALA A 47 1.75 2.70 -7.34
CA ALA A 47 1.11 1.50 -6.82
C ALA A 47 1.34 0.30 -7.75
N LEU A 48 1.46 -0.89 -7.17
CA LEU A 48 1.53 -2.13 -7.94
C LEU A 48 0.16 -2.53 -8.51
N ILE A 49 -0.91 -2.31 -7.74
CA ILE A 49 -2.28 -2.64 -8.12
C ILE A 49 -3.19 -1.44 -7.86
N HIS A 50 -4.18 -1.21 -8.72
CA HIS A 50 -5.25 -0.25 -8.51
C HIS A 50 -6.57 -0.97 -8.32
N TYR A 51 -7.33 -0.55 -7.32
CA TYR A 51 -8.70 -1.00 -7.11
C TYR A 51 -9.62 0.21 -7.03
N GLU A 52 -10.69 0.15 -7.82
CA GLU A 52 -11.79 1.11 -7.80
C GLU A 52 -13.05 0.38 -7.33
N GLY A 53 -13.68 0.88 -6.28
CA GLY A 53 -14.88 0.28 -5.74
C GLY A 53 -15.18 0.69 -4.32
N ASN A 54 -16.32 0.23 -3.83
CA ASN A 54 -16.86 0.57 -2.52
C ASN A 54 -16.75 -0.59 -1.51
N ASN A 55 -16.04 -1.67 -1.85
CA ASN A 55 -15.93 -2.85 -1.01
C ASN A 55 -14.50 -3.42 -0.95
N LEU A 56 -13.80 -3.17 0.15
CA LEU A 56 -12.45 -3.68 0.42
C LEU A 56 -12.34 -5.20 0.60
N TRP A 57 -13.46 -5.93 0.58
CA TRP A 57 -13.48 -7.40 0.59
C TRP A 57 -13.51 -8.02 -0.81
N GLN A 58 -13.73 -7.23 -1.87
CA GLN A 58 -13.61 -7.68 -3.25
C GLN A 58 -12.17 -7.80 -3.83
N PRO A 59 -11.13 -7.13 -3.33
CA PRO A 59 -9.77 -7.24 -3.88
C PRO A 59 -8.95 -8.43 -3.35
N TYR A 60 -9.59 -9.50 -2.84
CA TYR A 60 -8.91 -10.74 -2.40
C TYR A 60 -9.19 -11.91 -3.33
#